data_AF-A0A7G2U873-F1
#
_entry.id   AF-A0A7G2U873-F1
#
_cell.length_a   1.000
_cell.length_b   1.000
_cell.length_c   1.000
_cell.angle_alpha   90.00
_cell.angle_beta   90.00
_cell.angle_gamma   90.00
#
_symmetry.space_group_name_H-M   'P 1'
#
loop_
_entity.id
_entity.type
_entity.pdbx_description
1 polymer ?
#
loop_
_entity_poly.entity_id
_entity_poly.type
_entity_poly.pdbx_seq_one_letter_code
_entity_poly.pdbx_strand_id
1 'polypeptide(L)'
;MASLTRFTRKQTEIMERINRGSAAGGFIDIDELLGDLSYTCSKQALQCSLRKLRDRGLIEDDYIRRRGARRRVMSLTRLGRSFFDPQTGAFDVVVEGIDED
;
A
#
# COMPACT_ATOMS: atom_id res chain seq x y z
N MET A 1 -14.26 18.11 -7.80
CA MET A 1 -14.06 18.18 -6.34
C MET A 1 -12.67 17.68 -6.02
N ALA A 2 -11.73 18.55 -5.65
CA ALA A 2 -10.39 18.12 -5.24
C ALA A 2 -10.49 17.26 -3.96
N SER A 3 -10.02 16.03 -4.01
CA SER A 3 -9.91 15.16 -2.82
C SER A 3 -8.50 15.27 -2.27
N LEU A 4 -8.36 15.89 -1.09
CA LEU A 4 -7.09 15.91 -0.37
C LEU A 4 -6.77 14.49 0.11
N THR A 5 -5.83 13.83 -0.56
CA THR A 5 -5.38 12.48 -0.21
C THR A 5 -4.29 12.57 0.85
N ARG A 6 -4.68 12.90 2.10
CA ARG A 6 -3.76 12.84 3.25
C ARG A 6 -3.58 11.40 3.70
N PHE A 7 -2.33 10.93 3.74
CA PHE A 7 -1.98 9.65 4.35
C PHE A 7 -1.72 9.82 5.84
N THR A 8 -2.23 8.90 6.64
CA THR A 8 -1.73 8.72 8.01
C THR A 8 -0.35 8.06 7.99
N ARG A 9 0.45 8.27 9.03
CA ARG A 9 1.77 7.61 9.16
C ARG A 9 1.71 6.09 8.94
N LYS A 10 0.66 5.43 9.43
CA LYS A 10 0.44 3.98 9.23
C LYS A 10 0.16 3.62 7.78
N GLN A 11 -0.60 4.44 7.06
CA GLN A 11 -0.89 4.20 5.64
C GLN A 11 0.33 4.44 4.77
N THR A 12 1.11 5.50 5.06
CA THR A 12 2.41 5.76 4.43
C THR A 12 3.30 4.53 4.60
N GLU A 13 3.49 4.05 5.83
CA GLU A 13 4.32 2.88 6.08
C GLU A 13 3.79 1.61 5.37
N ILE A 14 2.49 1.36 5.38
CA ILE A 14 1.90 0.24 4.62
C ILE A 14 2.25 0.34 3.13
N MET A 15 2.14 1.52 2.53
CA MET A 15 2.47 1.72 1.11
C MET A 15 3.97 1.55 0.83
N GLU A 16 4.85 2.03 1.71
CA GLU A 16 6.30 1.81 1.62
C GLU A 16 6.67 0.32 1.63
N ARG A 17 6.03 -0.45 2.51
CA ARG A 17 6.24 -1.89 2.65
C ARG A 17 5.73 -2.64 1.43
N ILE A 18 4.57 -2.25 0.89
CA ILE A 18 4.04 -2.79 -0.38
C ILE A 18 4.94 -2.44 -1.56
N ASN A 19 5.46 -1.22 -1.65
CA ASN A 19 6.35 -0.80 -2.73
C ASN A 19 7.64 -1.62 -2.75
N ARG A 20 8.21 -1.88 -1.58
CA ARG A 20 9.42 -2.69 -1.41
C ARG A 20 9.21 -4.15 -1.74
N GLY A 21 8.02 -4.69 -1.49
CA GLY A 21 7.70 -6.09 -1.75
C GLY A 21 8.21 -7.06 -0.69
N SER A 22 8.12 -8.36 -0.97
CA SER A 22 8.55 -9.42 -0.05
C SER A 22 10.08 -9.47 0.08
N ALA A 23 10.58 -9.78 1.27
CA ALA A 23 12.00 -10.06 1.50
C ALA A 23 12.54 -11.23 0.67
N ALA A 24 11.66 -12.17 0.26
CA ALA A 24 12.00 -13.26 -0.64
C ALA A 24 11.93 -12.89 -2.14
N GLY A 25 11.64 -11.62 -2.43
CA GLY A 25 11.40 -11.11 -3.78
C GLY A 25 9.93 -11.20 -4.21
N GLY A 26 9.54 -10.28 -5.11
CA GLY A 26 8.19 -10.18 -5.64
C GLY A 26 7.21 -9.48 -4.69
N PHE A 27 5.92 -9.71 -4.90
CA PHE A 27 4.86 -9.05 -4.14
C PHE A 27 4.75 -9.57 -2.69
N ILE A 28 4.32 -8.69 -1.79
CA ILE A 28 4.18 -8.97 -0.36
C ILE A 28 2.78 -9.51 -0.06
N ASP A 29 2.68 -10.53 0.79
CA ASP A 29 1.40 -10.99 1.32
C ASP A 29 1.03 -10.31 2.66
N ILE A 30 -0.20 -10.53 3.12
CA ILE A 30 -0.69 -9.86 4.33
C ILE A 30 0.02 -10.30 5.61
N ASP A 31 0.48 -11.55 5.69
CA ASP A 31 1.15 -12.08 6.87
C ASP A 31 2.58 -11.53 6.94
N GLU A 32 3.26 -11.46 5.79
CA GLU A 32 4.56 -10.78 5.65
C GLU A 32 4.44 -9.29 6.01
N LEU A 33 3.46 -8.60 5.44
CA LEU A 33 3.23 -7.18 5.73
C LEU A 33 2.96 -6.96 7.22
N LEU A 34 2.13 -7.78 7.85
CA LEU A 34 1.82 -7.66 9.28
C LEU A 34 3.07 -7.82 10.15
N GLY A 35 4.01 -8.68 9.76
CA GLY A 35 5.26 -8.90 10.48
C GLY A 35 6.33 -7.82 10.24
N ASP A 36 6.20 -7.02 9.17
CA ASP A 36 7.21 -6.04 8.76
C ASP A 36 6.87 -4.59 9.17
N LEU A 37 5.69 -4.34 9.73
CA LEU A 37 5.29 -3.01 10.22
C LEU A 37 6.02 -2.65 11.52
N SER A 38 6.39 -1.37 11.68
CA SER A 38 7.03 -0.85 12.89
C SER A 38 6.08 -0.74 14.08
N TYR A 39 4.80 -1.09 13.90
CA TYR A 39 3.77 -1.01 14.93
C TYR A 39 2.97 -2.32 15.00
N THR A 40 2.51 -2.65 16.20
CA THR A 40 1.65 -3.81 16.41
C THR A 40 0.20 -3.50 16.03
N CYS A 41 -0.43 -4.39 15.27
CA CYS A 41 -1.87 -4.36 15.04
C CYS A 41 -2.42 -5.78 14.81
N SER A 42 -3.74 -5.93 14.85
CA SER A 42 -4.37 -7.19 14.45
C SER A 42 -4.45 -7.30 12.93
N LYS A 43 -4.48 -8.53 12.42
CA LYS A 43 -4.69 -8.80 10.98
C LYS A 43 -5.97 -8.13 10.46
N GLN A 44 -7.04 -8.10 11.26
CA GLN A 44 -8.29 -7.43 10.90
C GLN A 44 -8.13 -5.91 10.77
N ALA A 45 -7.39 -5.26 11.69
CA ALA A 45 -7.11 -3.83 11.61
C ALA A 45 -6.27 -3.47 10.37
N LEU A 46 -5.29 -4.33 10.01
CA LEU A 46 -4.52 -4.19 8.78
C LEU A 46 -5.42 -4.35 7.53
N GLN A 47 -6.30 -5.36 7.51
CA GLN A 47 -7.27 -5.54 6.41
C GLN A 47 -8.18 -4.33 6.22
N CYS A 48 -8.65 -3.69 7.30
CA CYS A 48 -9.42 -2.46 7.22
C CYS A 48 -8.62 -1.32 6.56
N SER A 49 -7.34 -1.21 6.89
CA SER A 49 -6.45 -0.19 6.30
C SER A 49 -6.19 -0.45 4.82
N LEU A 50 -5.92 -1.72 4.45
CA LEU A 50 -5.74 -2.16 3.07
C LEU A 50 -7.00 -1.93 2.23
N ARG A 51 -8.19 -2.22 2.78
CA ARG A 51 -9.46 -1.95 2.10
C ARG A 51 -9.58 -0.48 1.72
N LYS A 52 -9.33 0.43 2.67
CA LYS A 52 -9.37 1.88 2.38
C LYS A 52 -8.37 2.31 1.30
N LEU A 53 -7.17 1.73 1.27
CA LEU A 53 -6.18 2.03 0.23
C LEU A 53 -6.62 1.51 -1.15
N ARG A 54 -7.27 0.33 -1.19
CA ARG A 54 -7.85 -0.24 -2.41
C ARG A 54 -9.05 0.55 -2.91
N ASP A 55 -9.94 0.96 -2.00
CA ASP A 55 -11.11 1.79 -2.32
C ASP A 55 -10.70 3.15 -2.92
N ARG A 56 -9.48 3.63 -2.60
CA ARG A 56 -8.85 4.82 -3.19
C ARG A 56 -8.05 4.53 -4.48
N GLY A 57 -8.03 3.29 -4.96
CA GLY A 57 -7.31 2.91 -6.18
C GLY A 57 -5.78 2.92 -6.05
N LEU A 58 -5.23 2.89 -4.83
CA LEU A 58 -3.78 3.05 -4.59
C LEU A 58 -3.03 1.72 -4.56
N ILE A 59 -3.71 0.66 -4.15
CA ILE A 59 -3.17 -0.69 -4.14
C ILE A 59 -4.13 -1.61 -4.89
N GLU A 60 -3.58 -2.68 -5.42
CA GLU A 60 -4.31 -3.78 -6.04
C GLU A 60 -3.87 -5.12 -5.43
N ASP A 61 -4.76 -6.11 -5.53
CA ASP A 61 -4.47 -7.46 -5.08
C ASP A 61 -4.31 -8.38 -6.29
N ASP A 62 -3.39 -9.32 -6.19
CA ASP A 62 -3.30 -10.47 -7.07
C ASP A 62 -3.15 -11.76 -6.24
N TYR A 63 -3.11 -12.90 -6.91
CA TYR A 63 -2.93 -14.21 -6.30
C TYR A 63 -1.77 -14.96 -6.93
N ILE A 64 -0.81 -15.32 -6.09
CA ILE A 64 0.30 -16.20 -6.49
C ILE A 64 0.19 -17.55 -5.79
N ARG A 65 0.74 -18.60 -6.42
CA ARG A 65 0.99 -19.86 -5.74
C ARG A 65 2.37 -19.83 -5.08
N ARG A 66 2.42 -19.96 -3.76
CA ARG A 66 3.66 -20.17 -2.99
C ARG A 66 3.53 -21.49 -2.22
N ARG A 67 4.45 -22.43 -2.46
CA ARG A 67 4.49 -23.76 -1.82
C ARG A 67 3.15 -24.51 -1.91
N GLY A 68 2.51 -24.49 -3.07
CA GLY A 68 1.21 -25.14 -3.32
C GLY A 68 -0.01 -24.38 -2.80
N ALA A 69 0.15 -23.37 -1.93
CA ALA A 69 -0.95 -22.57 -1.41
C ALA A 69 -1.17 -21.30 -2.25
N ARG A 70 -2.44 -20.94 -2.47
CA ARG A 70 -2.83 -19.66 -3.07
C ARG A 70 -2.69 -18.55 -2.02
N ARG A 71 -1.86 -17.55 -2.30
CA ARG A 71 -1.59 -16.41 -1.43
C ARG A 71 -2.05 -15.13 -2.11
N ARG A 72 -2.79 -14.32 -1.39
CA ARG A 72 -3.15 -12.96 -1.84
C ARG A 72 -1.95 -12.06 -1.59
N VAL A 73 -1.49 -11.41 -2.64
CA VAL A 73 -0.36 -10.48 -2.60
C VAL A 73 -0.79 -9.11 -3.09
N MET A 74 -0.03 -8.09 -2.71
CA MET A 74 -0.38 -6.69 -2.96
C MET A 74 0.71 -5.97 -3.73
N SER A 75 0.30 -5.06 -4.61
CA SER A 75 1.17 -4.13 -5.34
C SER A 75 0.57 -2.71 -5.32
N LEU A 76 1.42 -1.72 -5.55
CA LEU A 76 0.95 -0.37 -5.84
C LEU A 76 0.47 -0.28 -7.29
N THR A 77 -0.69 0.34 -7.47
CA THR A 77 -1.19 0.73 -8.79
C THR A 77 -0.33 1.88 -9.35
N ARG A 78 -0.58 2.27 -10.61
CA ARG A 78 0.03 3.46 -11.20
C ARG A 78 -0.23 4.72 -10.37
N LEU A 79 -1.46 4.88 -9.86
CA LEU A 79 -1.84 6.00 -8.99
C LEU A 79 -1.14 5.89 -7.63
N GLY A 80 -1.08 4.69 -7.02
CA GLY A 80 -0.34 4.51 -5.77
C GLY A 80 1.12 4.92 -5.88
N ARG A 81 1.78 4.56 -6.99
CA ARG A 81 3.17 4.91 -7.26
C ARG A 81 3.40 6.40 -7.53
N SER A 82 2.42 7.17 -7.99
CA SER A 82 2.61 8.60 -8.24
C SER A 82 2.80 9.43 -6.97
N PHE A 83 2.45 8.88 -5.80
CA PHE A 83 2.70 9.48 -4.50
C PHE A 83 4.07 9.13 -3.91
N PHE A 84 4.84 8.25 -4.56
CA PHE A 84 6.17 7.85 -4.10
C PHE A 84 7.21 8.86 -4.61
N ASP A 85 7.93 9.47 -3.68
CA ASP A 85 9.11 10.26 -4.00
C ASP A 85 10.37 9.35 -3.96
N PRO A 86 11.02 9.08 -5.10
CA PRO A 86 12.21 8.25 -5.13
C PRO A 86 13.44 8.89 -4.48
N GLN A 87 13.45 10.21 -4.26
CA GLN A 87 14.58 10.91 -3.63
C GLN A 87 14.57 10.72 -2.11
N THR A 88 13.39 10.80 -1.49
CA THR A 88 13.22 10.58 -0.05
C THR A 88 12.90 9.14 0.30
N GLY A 89 12.42 8.35 -0.67
CA GLY A 89 11.90 7.01 -0.45
C GLY A 89 10.56 6.99 0.31
N ALA A 90 9.88 8.14 0.41
CA ALA A 90 8.67 8.32 1.19
C ALA A 90 7.42 8.49 0.31
N PHE A 91 6.26 8.30 0.91
CA PHE A 91 4.98 8.67 0.30
C PHE A 91 4.50 10.01 0.85
N ASP A 92 4.42 11.01 -0.02
CA ASP A 92 4.05 12.37 0.37
C ASP A 92 2.54 12.58 0.41
N VAL A 93 2.13 13.56 1.22
CA VAL A 93 0.78 14.13 1.16
C VAL A 93 0.70 15.00 -0.08
N VAL A 94 -0.05 14.56 -1.09
CA VAL A 94 -0.24 15.37 -2.31
C VAL A 94 -1.66 15.95 -2.31
N VAL A 95 -1.72 17.27 -2.48
CA VAL A 95 -2.93 17.99 -2.89
C VAL A 95 -3.09 17.72 -4.38
N GLU A 96 -4.09 16.94 -4.79
CA GLU A 96 -4.39 16.85 -6.21
C GLU A 96 -4.83 18.23 -6.71
N GLY A 97 -4.15 18.70 -7.76
CA GLY A 97 -4.40 19.99 -8.40
C GLY A 97 -5.82 20.09 -8.93
N ILE A 98 -6.29 21.34 -8.97
CA ILE A 98 -7.63 21.77 -9.37
C ILE A 98 -7.85 21.38 -10.83
N ASP A 99 -8.85 20.55 -11.12
CA ASP A 99 -9.51 20.60 -12.44
C ASP A 99 -10.32 21.90 -12.45
N GLU A 100 -9.82 22.92 -13.17
CA GLU A 100 -10.64 24.04 -13.62
C GLU A 100 -11.43 23.57 -14.83
N ASP A 101 -12.73 23.33 -14.64
CA ASP A 101 -13.78 23.45 -15.65
C ASP A 101 -15.12 23.80 -14.96
#